data_AF-A0A660NK61-F1
#
_entry.id   AF-A0A660NK61-F1
#
_cell.length_a   1.000
_cell.length_b   1.000
_cell.length_c   1.000
_cell.angle_alpha   90.00
_cell.angle_beta   90.00
_cell.angle_gamma   90.00
#
_symmetry.space_group_name_H-M   'P 1'
#
loop_
_entity.id
_entity.type
_entity.pdbx_description
1 polymer ?
#
loop_
_entity_poly.entity_id
_entity_poly.type
_entity_poly.pdbx_seq_one_letter_code
_entity_poly.pdbx_strand_id
1 'polypeptide(L)'
;MGKQTAFDVSEMKQGYLTPDERLLRDEFVKEYLKDFDPYKAALRMGFQSVFAEDQGQLLINDPYVQAQLPKIRPEPKDQFESDRQLVMDTLRRAAQNGPFNTQVQAATMLSRILGIDKFNDSTTASQELAQAFRDFSENLARDSKY
;
A
#
# COMPACT_ATOMS: atom_id res chain seq x y z
N MET A 1 -33.86 5.29 -40.86
CA MET A 1 -34.11 5.23 -39.40
C MET A 1 -33.09 4.28 -38.80
N GLY A 2 -32.15 4.82 -38.02
CA GLY A 2 -31.13 4.03 -37.35
C GLY A 2 -31.66 3.37 -36.09
N LYS A 3 -31.20 2.15 -35.83
CA LYS A 3 -30.96 1.65 -34.48
C LYS A 3 -29.61 0.96 -34.50
N GLN A 4 -28.58 1.70 -34.10
CA GLN A 4 -27.31 1.15 -33.67
C GLN A 4 -27.60 0.27 -32.45
N THR A 5 -27.55 -1.04 -32.62
CA THR A 5 -27.35 -1.94 -31.49
C THR A 5 -25.88 -1.82 -31.13
N ALA A 6 -25.61 -1.11 -30.04
CA ALA A 6 -24.29 -0.99 -29.45
C ALA A 6 -23.74 -2.42 -29.22
N PHE A 7 -22.75 -2.79 -30.03
CA PHE A 7 -21.92 -3.96 -29.75
C PHE A 7 -21.16 -3.63 -28.48
N ASP A 8 -21.48 -4.32 -27.39
CA ASP A 8 -20.76 -4.19 -26.14
C ASP A 8 -19.35 -4.78 -26.33
N VAL A 9 -18.37 -3.90 -26.51
CA VAL A 9 -16.97 -4.21 -26.88
C VAL A 9 -16.22 -4.86 -25.70
N SER A 10 -16.85 -4.95 -24.52
CA SER A 10 -16.22 -5.42 -23.29
C SER A 10 -16.01 -6.94 -23.25
N GLU A 11 -16.84 -7.74 -23.92
CA GLU A 11 -16.78 -9.21 -23.84
C GLU A 11 -15.91 -9.88 -24.93
N MET A 12 -15.55 -9.19 -26.02
CA MET A 12 -14.81 -9.80 -27.14
C MET A 12 -13.28 -9.90 -26.97
N LYS A 13 -12.66 -9.22 -25.98
CA LYS A 13 -11.19 -9.04 -25.93
C LYS A 13 -10.36 -10.09 -25.17
N GLN A 14 -10.98 -11.06 -24.48
CA GLN A 14 -10.20 -12.02 -23.66
C GLN A 14 -9.85 -13.34 -24.39
N GLY A 15 -10.51 -13.65 -25.51
CA GLY A 15 -10.37 -14.95 -26.19
C GLY A 15 -9.29 -15.06 -27.28
N TYR A 16 -8.68 -13.96 -27.71
CA TYR A 16 -7.84 -13.91 -28.93
C TYR A 16 -6.41 -13.41 -28.73
N LEU A 17 -5.93 -13.32 -27.49
CA LEU A 17 -4.53 -13.01 -27.23
C LEU A 17 -3.66 -14.20 -27.62
N THR A 18 -2.74 -13.97 -28.54
CA THR A 18 -1.71 -14.96 -28.88
C THR A 18 -0.83 -15.25 -27.65
N PRO A 19 -0.17 -16.42 -27.60
CA PRO A 19 0.72 -16.76 -26.48
C PRO A 19 1.78 -15.68 -26.21
N ASP A 20 2.33 -15.09 -27.27
CA ASP A 20 3.38 -14.07 -27.18
C ASP A 20 2.84 -12.74 -26.63
N GLU A 21 1.67 -12.32 -27.09
CA GLU A 21 0.99 -11.12 -26.61
C GLU A 21 0.59 -11.21 -25.14
N ARG A 22 0.28 -12.43 -24.68
CA ARG A 22 -0.01 -12.70 -23.27
C ARG A 22 1.26 -12.61 -22.44
N LEU A 23 2.34 -13.22 -22.90
CA LEU A 23 3.63 -13.20 -22.22
C LEU A 23 4.16 -11.76 -22.08
N LEU A 24 4.00 -10.93 -23.12
CA LEU A 24 4.34 -9.52 -23.05
C LEU A 24 3.58 -8.79 -21.94
N ARG A 25 2.28 -9.02 -21.82
CA ARG A 25 1.43 -8.40 -20.80
C ARG A 25 1.74 -8.91 -19.39
N ASP A 26 2.01 -10.21 -19.26
CA ASP A 26 2.42 -10.81 -18.00
C ASP A 26 3.76 -10.25 -17.51
N GLU A 27 4.74 -10.07 -18.40
CA GLU A 27 6.02 -9.42 -18.09
C GLU A 27 5.83 -7.94 -17.71
N PHE A 28 4.97 -7.21 -18.42
CA PHE A 28 4.63 -5.83 -18.05
C PHE A 28 4.07 -5.75 -16.63
N VAL A 29 3.15 -6.65 -16.27
CA VAL A 29 2.57 -6.69 -14.92
C VAL A 29 3.65 -6.96 -13.86
N LYS A 30 4.56 -7.91 -14.10
CA LYS A 30 5.66 -8.20 -13.17
C LYS A 30 6.57 -6.99 -12.94
N GLU A 31 6.91 -6.26 -14.00
CA GLU A 31 7.76 -5.07 -13.88
C GLU A 31 7.00 -3.91 -13.22
N TYR A 32 5.75 -3.68 -13.60
CA TYR A 32 4.91 -2.63 -13.02
C TYR A 32 4.71 -2.77 -11.52
N LEU A 33 4.59 -4.00 -11.00
CA LEU A 33 4.42 -4.24 -9.57
C LEU A 33 5.64 -3.88 -8.71
N LYS A 34 6.81 -3.61 -9.30
CA LYS A 34 8.02 -3.26 -8.54
C LYS A 34 7.99 -1.83 -8.01
N ASP A 35 7.49 -0.90 -8.82
CA ASP A 35 7.54 0.54 -8.56
C ASP A 35 6.25 1.29 -8.91
N PHE A 36 5.20 0.57 -9.35
CA PHE A 36 3.89 1.12 -9.75
C PHE A 36 3.99 2.25 -10.77
N ASP A 37 5.00 2.19 -11.63
CA ASP A 37 5.34 3.22 -12.60
C ASP A 37 5.31 2.60 -14.01
N PRO A 38 4.30 2.94 -14.84
CA PRO A 38 4.12 2.32 -16.15
C PRO A 38 5.25 2.68 -17.13
N TYR A 39 5.86 3.86 -16.99
CA TYR A 39 6.99 4.29 -17.81
C TYR A 39 8.25 3.48 -17.47
N LYS A 40 8.56 3.33 -16.18
CA LYS A 40 9.70 2.51 -15.75
C LYS A 40 9.51 1.03 -16.05
N ALA A 41 8.29 0.52 -15.95
CA ALA A 41 7.98 -0.85 -16.34
C ALA A 41 8.28 -1.08 -17.83
N ALA A 42 7.82 -0.18 -18.69
CA ALA A 42 8.10 -0.24 -20.13
C ALA A 42 9.61 -0.14 -20.43
N LEU A 43 10.36 0.73 -19.75
CA LEU A 43 11.82 0.79 -19.91
C LEU A 43 12.52 -0.53 -19.56
N ARG A 44 12.10 -1.20 -18.48
CA ARG A 44 12.68 -2.48 -18.04
C ARG A 44 12.35 -3.64 -18.97
N MET A 45 11.19 -3.57 -19.64
CA MET A 45 10.83 -4.49 -20.72
C MET A 45 11.66 -4.30 -22.00
N GLY A 46 12.43 -3.21 -22.09
CA GLY A 46 13.29 -2.92 -23.24
C GLY A 46 12.67 -1.97 -24.28
N PHE A 47 11.56 -1.29 -23.97
CA PHE A 47 11.06 -0.22 -24.83
C PHE A 47 12.05 0.95 -24.83
N GLN A 48 12.25 1.57 -25.99
CA GLN A 48 13.04 2.80 -26.08
C GLN A 48 12.33 3.92 -25.30
N SER A 49 13.10 4.81 -24.67
CA SER A 49 12.56 5.88 -23.82
C SER A 49 11.50 6.75 -24.50
N VAL A 50 11.67 7.02 -25.79
CA VAL A 50 10.74 7.81 -26.62
C VAL A 50 9.35 7.16 -26.72
N PHE A 51 9.27 5.82 -26.65
CA PHE A 51 8.01 5.07 -26.74
C PHE A 51 7.55 4.51 -25.40
N ALA A 52 8.41 4.48 -24.39
CA ALA A 52 8.11 3.85 -23.10
C ALA A 52 6.93 4.51 -22.38
N GLU A 53 6.74 5.83 -22.56
CA GLU A 53 5.60 6.54 -21.97
C GLU A 53 4.28 6.11 -22.61
N ASP A 54 4.20 6.17 -23.94
CA ASP A 54 3.01 5.77 -24.70
C ASP A 54 2.69 4.28 -24.53
N GLN A 55 3.71 3.42 -24.61
CA GLN A 55 3.54 1.96 -24.46
C GLN A 55 3.17 1.59 -23.02
N GLY A 56 3.78 2.24 -22.03
CA GLY A 56 3.41 2.05 -20.63
C GLY A 56 1.95 2.43 -20.37
N GLN A 57 1.49 3.55 -20.94
CA GLN A 57 0.09 3.96 -20.84
C GLN A 57 -0.86 3.03 -21.60
N LEU A 58 -0.46 2.51 -22.76
CA LEU A 58 -1.28 1.56 -23.50
C LEU A 58 -1.43 0.24 -22.75
N LEU A 59 -0.32 -0.29 -22.21
CA LEU A 59 -0.30 -1.55 -21.48
C LEU A 59 -1.02 -1.47 -20.13
N ILE A 60 -0.88 -0.37 -19.38
CA ILE A 60 -1.60 -0.23 -18.10
C ILE A 60 -3.11 -0.12 -18.31
N ASN A 61 -3.56 0.46 -19.43
CA ASN A 61 -4.98 0.55 -19.78
C ASN A 61 -5.49 -0.70 -20.51
N ASP A 62 -4.65 -1.72 -20.72
CA ASP A 62 -5.05 -2.96 -21.38
C ASP A 62 -6.00 -3.77 -20.47
N PRO A 63 -7.17 -4.22 -20.97
CA PRO A 63 -8.14 -4.98 -20.17
C PRO A 63 -7.57 -6.25 -19.54
N TYR A 64 -6.63 -6.92 -20.21
CA TYR A 64 -5.99 -8.11 -19.69
C TYR A 64 -5.08 -7.77 -18.51
N VAL A 65 -4.26 -6.72 -18.64
CA VAL A 65 -3.38 -6.23 -17.57
C VAL A 65 -4.20 -5.81 -16.36
N GLN A 66 -5.28 -5.05 -16.57
CA GLN A 66 -6.23 -4.65 -15.53
C GLN A 66 -6.88 -5.84 -14.81
N ALA A 67 -7.19 -6.93 -15.53
CA ALA A 67 -7.73 -8.15 -14.94
C ALA A 67 -6.70 -8.98 -14.16
N GLN A 68 -5.40 -8.80 -14.42
CA GLN A 68 -4.31 -9.52 -13.74
C GLN A 68 -3.83 -8.82 -12.46
N LEU A 69 -3.81 -7.49 -12.44
CA LEU A 69 -3.41 -6.69 -11.27
C LEU A 69 -4.08 -7.11 -9.94
N PRO A 70 -5.41 -7.34 -9.87
CA PRO A 70 -6.06 -7.75 -8.61
C PRO A 70 -5.77 -9.21 -8.23
N LYS A 71 -5.40 -10.09 -9.18
CA LYS A 71 -5.07 -11.49 -8.89
C LYS A 71 -3.68 -11.66 -8.27
N ILE A 72 -2.77 -10.74 -8.61
CA ILE A 72 -1.37 -10.78 -8.18
C ILE A 72 -1.16 -9.94 -6.92
N ARG A 73 -2.01 -8.93 -6.68
CA ARG A 73 -2.12 -8.39 -5.32
C ARG A 73 -2.56 -9.55 -4.43
N PRO A 74 -1.73 -10.02 -3.48
CA PRO A 74 -2.24 -10.90 -2.47
C PRO A 74 -3.41 -10.15 -1.85
N GLU A 75 -4.61 -10.73 -1.87
CA GLU A 75 -5.65 -10.18 -1.02
C GLU A 75 -5.04 -10.11 0.38
N PRO A 76 -5.04 -8.92 1.00
CA PRO A 76 -4.57 -8.79 2.35
C PRO A 76 -5.46 -9.72 3.17
N LYS A 77 -4.89 -10.85 3.62
CA LYS A 77 -5.61 -11.82 4.47
C LYS A 77 -6.20 -11.14 5.70
N ASP A 78 -5.65 -9.97 6.04
CA ASP A 78 -6.13 -9.06 7.04
C ASP A 78 -6.31 -7.66 6.44
N GLN A 79 -7.55 -7.19 6.30
CA GLN A 79 -7.88 -5.83 5.83
C GLN A 79 -7.15 -4.76 6.66
N PHE A 80 -6.87 -5.06 7.94
CA PHE A 80 -6.13 -4.18 8.81
C PHE A 80 -4.69 -3.94 8.32
N GLU A 81 -4.00 -4.95 7.80
CA GLU A 81 -2.65 -4.77 7.26
C GLU A 81 -2.65 -3.94 5.97
N SER A 82 -3.69 -4.11 5.13
CA SER A 82 -3.87 -3.30 3.93
C SER A 82 -4.07 -1.83 4.25
N ASP A 83 -4.98 -1.54 5.17
CA ASP A 83 -5.29 -0.18 5.58
C ASP A 83 -4.06 0.45 6.23
N ARG A 84 -3.33 -0.32 7.04
CA ARG A 84 -2.06 0.12 7.62
C ARG A 84 -1.03 0.47 6.55
N GLN A 85 -0.87 -0.36 5.52
CA GLN A 85 0.07 -0.08 4.42
C GLN A 85 -0.33 1.18 3.65
N LEU A 86 -1.61 1.32 3.30
CA LEU A 86 -2.14 2.50 2.62
C LEU A 86 -1.90 3.79 3.43
N VAL A 87 -2.15 3.74 4.74
CA VAL A 87 -1.91 4.86 5.65
C VAL A 87 -0.42 5.20 5.71
N MET A 88 0.46 4.20 5.81
CA MET A 88 1.92 4.40 5.80
C MET A 88 2.41 5.08 4.52
N ASP A 89 1.96 4.62 3.36
CA ASP A 89 2.41 5.15 2.07
C ASP A 89 1.89 6.57 1.84
N THR A 90 0.65 6.84 2.24
CA THR A 90 0.06 8.19 2.18
C THR A 90 0.84 9.17 3.06
N LEU A 91 1.15 8.78 4.29
CA LEU A 91 1.93 9.60 5.21
C LEU A 91 3.35 9.83 4.70
N ARG A 92 4.01 8.81 4.13
CA ARG A 92 5.35 8.99 3.53
C ARG A 92 5.32 9.98 2.37
N ARG A 93 4.33 9.86 1.48
CA ARG A 93 4.18 10.78 0.35
C ARG A 93 3.90 12.21 0.82
N ALA A 94 3.06 12.38 1.83
CA ALA A 94 2.73 13.67 2.43
C ALA A 94 3.94 14.30 3.15
N ALA A 95 4.74 13.49 3.85
CA ALA A 95 5.97 13.93 4.52
C ALA A 95 7.03 14.41 3.52
N GLN A 96 7.11 13.79 2.33
CA GLN A 96 8.10 14.14 1.31
C GLN A 96 7.67 15.31 0.40
N ASN A 97 6.40 15.36 0.00
CA ASN A 97 5.94 16.22 -1.08
C ASN A 97 4.81 17.18 -0.69
N GLY A 98 4.31 17.11 0.55
CA GLY A 98 3.22 17.98 1.02
C GLY A 98 3.68 19.42 1.29
N PRO A 99 2.74 20.35 1.59
CA PRO A 99 3.07 21.65 2.15
C PRO A 99 3.79 21.51 3.50
N PHE A 100 4.63 22.49 3.87
CA PHE A 100 5.53 22.38 5.05
C PHE A 100 4.82 21.95 6.34
N ASN A 101 3.64 22.52 6.64
CA ASN A 101 2.85 22.13 7.82
C ASN A 101 2.37 20.68 7.75
N THR A 102 1.94 20.22 6.58
CA THR A 102 1.52 18.84 6.34
C THR A 102 2.70 17.87 6.41
N GLN A 103 3.89 18.29 5.96
CA GLN A 103 5.10 17.46 6.06
C GLN A 103 5.46 17.18 7.51
N VAL A 104 5.49 18.23 8.35
CA VAL A 104 5.79 18.12 9.79
C VAL A 104 4.76 17.24 10.50
N GLN A 105 3.47 17.40 10.19
CA GLN A 105 2.41 16.56 10.77
C GLN A 105 2.56 15.10 10.34
N ALA A 106 2.78 14.83 9.05
CA ALA A 106 2.95 13.47 8.54
C ALA A 106 4.20 12.79 9.12
N ALA A 107 5.32 13.52 9.22
CA ALA A 107 6.54 13.04 9.85
C ALA A 107 6.34 12.72 11.34
N THR A 108 5.55 13.52 12.06
CA THR A 108 5.21 13.28 13.48
C THR A 108 4.31 12.06 13.66
N MET A 109 3.36 11.82 12.75
CA MET A 109 2.53 10.61 12.79
C MET A 109 3.37 9.37 12.47
N LEU A 110 4.26 9.45 11.49
CA LEU A 110 5.20 8.37 11.16
C LEU A 110 6.16 8.07 12.32
N SER A 111 6.69 9.08 13.00
CA SER A 111 7.60 8.87 14.14
C SER A 111 6.91 8.11 15.28
N ARG A 112 5.62 8.38 15.54
CA ARG A 112 4.82 7.63 16.51
C ARG A 112 4.60 6.19 16.10
N ILE A 113 4.21 5.96 14.84
CA ILE A 113 3.90 4.61 14.34
C ILE A 113 5.16 3.74 14.27
N LEU A 114 6.31 4.34 13.95
CA LEU A 114 7.60 3.65 13.95
C LEU A 114 8.22 3.52 15.35
N GLY A 115 7.60 4.09 16.38
CA GLY A 115 8.15 4.11 17.74
C GLY A 115 9.47 4.86 17.86
N ILE A 116 9.71 5.84 16.98
CA ILE A 116 10.83 6.79 17.04
C ILE A 116 10.53 7.87 18.08
N ASP A 117 9.25 8.24 18.21
CA ASP A 117 8.74 9.21 19.19
C ASP A 117 8.66 8.58 20.60
N LYS A 118 9.77 8.04 21.12
CA LYS A 118 9.91 7.51 22.48
C LYS A 118 10.19 8.59 23.53
N PHE A 119 9.93 9.85 23.21
CA PHE A 119 10.16 10.97 24.13
C PHE A 119 8.84 11.40 24.81
N ASN A 120 8.26 10.52 25.64
CA ASN A 120 7.54 10.97 26.86
C ASN A 120 7.12 9.89 27.89
N ASP A 121 7.62 8.65 27.83
CA ASP A 121 7.18 7.59 28.75
C ASP A 121 7.99 7.46 30.06
N SER A 122 8.73 8.49 30.48
CA SER A 122 9.26 8.51 31.86
C SER A 122 8.13 8.55 32.89
N THR A 123 6.96 9.07 32.50
CA THR A 123 5.77 9.18 33.34
C THR A 123 5.06 7.84 33.47
N THR A 124 4.98 7.06 32.37
CA THR A 124 4.23 5.80 32.31
C THR A 124 4.94 4.68 33.06
N ALA A 125 6.25 4.50 32.89
CA ALA A 125 7.01 3.49 33.64
C ALA A 125 7.02 3.77 35.15
N SER A 126 7.14 5.03 35.55
CA SER A 126 7.07 5.44 36.95
C SER A 126 5.68 5.23 37.54
N GLN A 127 4.62 5.46 36.76
CA GLN A 127 3.23 5.22 37.17
C GLN A 127 2.92 3.73 37.28
N GLU A 128 3.41 2.90 36.35
CA GLU A 128 3.28 1.44 36.39
C GLU A 128 3.98 0.83 37.61
N LEU A 129 5.20 1.29 37.93
CA LEU A 129 5.90 0.89 39.15
C LEU A 129 5.14 1.33 40.40
N ALA A 130 4.63 2.57 40.44
CA ALA A 130 3.85 3.07 41.57
C ALA A 130 2.50 2.34 41.73
N GLN A 131 1.90 1.86 40.65
CA GLN A 131 0.71 1.01 40.68
C GLN A 131 1.06 -0.37 41.26
N ALA A 132 2.11 -1.01 40.76
CA ALA A 132 2.57 -2.31 41.23
C ALA A 132 2.95 -2.32 42.72
N PHE A 133 3.59 -1.25 43.21
CA PHE A 133 3.89 -1.11 44.64
C PHE A 133 2.63 -0.95 45.51
N ARG A 134 1.62 -0.22 45.02
CA ARG A 134 0.33 -0.09 45.73
C ARG A 134 -0.38 -1.42 45.83
N ASP A 135 -0.53 -2.12 44.70
CA ASP A 135 -1.20 -3.43 44.64
C ASP A 135 -0.48 -4.48 45.51
N PHE A 136 0.86 -4.46 45.52
CA PHE A 136 1.66 -5.32 46.40
C PHE A 136 1.44 -5.02 47.89
N SER A 137 1.41 -3.73 48.27
CA SER A 137 1.16 -3.32 49.65
C SER A 137 -0.25 -3.67 50.14
N GLU A 138 -1.26 -3.57 49.27
CA GLU A 138 -2.64 -3.93 49.59
C GLU A 138 -2.82 -5.43 49.77
N ASN A 139 -2.12 -6.24 48.98
CA ASN A 139 -2.13 -7.70 49.12
C ASN A 139 -1.43 -8.16 50.42
N LEU A 140 -0.28 -7.56 50.77
CA LEU A 140 0.37 -7.83 52.07
C LEU A 140 -0.53 -7.47 53.27
N ALA A 141 -1.28 -6.38 53.18
CA ALA A 141 -2.21 -5.96 54.23
C ALA A 141 -3.44 -6.88 54.35
N ARG A 142 -3.82 -7.58 53.27
CA ARG A 142 -4.88 -8.61 53.29
C ARG A 142 -4.39 -9.92 53.88
N ASP A 143 -3.16 -10.33 53.56
CA ASP A 143 -2.57 -11.58 54.07
C ASP A 143 -2.18 -11.51 55.55
N SER A 144 -1.96 -10.31 56.11
CA SER A 144 -1.67 -10.09 57.53
C SER A 144 -2.91 -10.13 58.46
N LYS A 145 -4.13 -10.31 57.92
CA LYS A 145 -5.39 -10.34 58.70
C LYS A 145 -5.91 -11.75 59.02
N TYR A 146 -5.09 -12.78 58.82
CA TYR A 146 -5.38 -14.17 59.23
C TYR A 146 -4.32 -14.70 60.18
#